data_AF-F8EYM1-F1
#
_entry.id   AF-F8EYM1-F1
#
_cell.length_a   1.000
_cell.length_b   1.000
_cell.length_c   1.000
_cell.angle_alpha   90.00
_cell.angle_beta   90.00
_cell.angle_gamma   90.00
#
_symmetry.space_group_name_H-M   'P 1'
#
loop_
_entity.id
_entity.type
_entity.pdbx_description
1 polymer ?
#
loop_
_entity_poly.entity_id
_entity_poly.type
_entity_poly.pdbx_seq_one_letter_code
_entity_poly.pdbx_strand_id
1 'polypeptide(L)'
;MKHKLFVSALLGVSLILMGLISCSSGPKPAASTIEEPGVQTETPKTTADEKASESSDPSKLPPDQAAESALAEAVARAEKSRKQAFDLEAPTTFAEDWKKAEDFFLMGREKAQVKTQLSYSEAITAYTKATDAYDELALKALPLYAEARRQEMAKARADAVKAGADQLLPEQLAVADKVADKAKTQYEGGDYYTAAAAAQEARTRYLILKTGLEAYSVQEEIDRRDFAKYDAGNYSLAEQKLQASHQAYDAGDISPAQNNAEEALLRFRLVLNKGREMNASSRSQAAQAERQAAQDLKANVAVKSDFERAQAVFADAEQAFKAEKYDEAADLYAEAETLFADVKTVAAEKRAQALEAMQAAQQKITATEDAAKKADTVLEGGSR
;
A
#
# COMPACT_ATOMS: atom_id res chain seq x y z
N MET A 1 -24.98 1.34 26.43
CA MET A 1 -23.58 1.76 26.69
C MET A 1 -22.93 2.01 25.34
N LYS A 2 -22.50 3.25 25.08
CA LYS A 2 -22.02 3.72 23.78
C LYS A 2 -20.49 3.74 23.82
N HIS A 3 -19.82 2.90 23.04
CA HIS A 3 -18.37 2.99 22.84
C HIS A 3 -18.08 3.80 21.58
N LYS A 4 -17.42 4.95 21.78
CA LYS A 4 -16.86 5.78 20.71
C LYS A 4 -15.45 5.27 20.40
N LEU A 5 -15.22 4.83 19.18
CA LEU A 5 -13.89 4.60 18.61
C LEU A 5 -13.33 5.94 18.15
N PHE A 6 -12.18 6.34 18.68
CA PHE A 6 -11.38 7.45 18.17
C PHE A 6 -10.34 6.87 17.20
N VAL A 7 -10.45 7.24 15.93
CA VAL A 7 -9.44 6.99 14.89
C VAL A 7 -8.63 8.27 14.76
N SER A 8 -7.36 8.24 15.13
CA SER A 8 -6.41 9.32 14.82
C SER A 8 -5.58 8.88 13.62
N ALA A 9 -5.86 9.50 12.46
CA ALA A 9 -5.00 9.47 11.30
C ALA A 9 -4.03 10.65 11.40
N LEU A 10 -2.72 10.38 11.26
CA LEU A 10 -1.73 11.43 11.04
C LEU A 10 -0.74 10.93 9.97
N LEU A 11 -1.00 11.40 8.75
CA LEU A 11 -0.13 11.34 7.59
C LEU A 11 0.94 12.42 7.74
N GLY A 12 2.20 12.03 7.82
CA GLY A 12 3.37 12.92 7.72
C GLY A 12 4.28 12.45 6.59
N VAL A 13 4.09 13.03 5.40
CA VAL A 13 4.99 12.87 4.25
C VAL A 13 6.17 13.82 4.46
N SER A 14 7.39 13.28 4.52
CA SER A 14 8.63 14.08 4.54
C SER A 14 9.45 13.73 3.31
N LEU A 15 9.53 14.68 2.36
CA LEU A 15 10.37 14.65 1.18
C LEU A 15 11.81 15.00 1.58
N ILE A 16 12.76 14.08 1.36
CA ILE A 16 14.20 14.36 1.47
C ILE A 16 14.76 14.49 0.05
N LEU A 17 15.19 15.72 -0.28
CA LEU A 17 15.91 16.05 -1.51
C LEU A 17 17.42 15.87 -1.25
N MET A 18 18.05 14.86 -1.85
CA MET A 18 19.51 14.68 -1.81
C MET A 18 20.18 15.55 -2.89
N GLY A 19 21.08 16.43 -2.45
CA GLY A 19 22.04 17.13 -3.32
C GLY A 19 23.32 16.32 -3.48
N LEU A 20 23.72 16.07 -4.73
CA LEU A 20 24.99 15.44 -5.11
C LEU A 20 26.10 16.51 -5.20
N ILE A 21 27.21 16.29 -4.50
CA ILE A 21 28.48 17.01 -4.69
C ILE A 21 29.40 16.09 -5.52
N SER A 22 29.94 16.61 -6.62
CA SER A 22 31.06 16.00 -7.35
C SER A 22 32.27 16.91 -7.29
N CYS A 23 33.43 16.33 -6.94
CA CYS A 23 34.75 16.92 -7.03
C CYS A 23 35.39 16.61 -8.40
N SER A 24 36.15 17.56 -8.96
CA SER A 24 37.31 17.24 -9.80
C SER A 24 38.35 18.37 -9.73
N SER A 25 39.61 18.01 -9.92
CA SER A 25 40.84 18.68 -9.48
C SER A 25 41.80 19.02 -10.64
N GLY A 26 42.64 20.05 -10.45
CA GLY A 26 43.97 20.21 -11.11
C GLY A 26 44.14 21.38 -12.12
N PRO A 27 45.38 21.73 -12.57
CA PRO A 27 46.35 22.60 -11.86
C PRO A 27 46.95 23.82 -12.66
N LYS A 28 47.76 24.61 -11.94
CA LYS A 28 48.58 25.86 -12.15
C LYS A 28 49.47 25.97 -13.44
N PRO A 29 49.75 27.17 -14.03
CA PRO A 29 50.97 28.03 -13.80
C PRO A 29 50.77 29.58 -13.94
N ALA A 30 51.29 30.48 -13.08
CA ALA A 30 52.63 31.13 -12.97
C ALA A 30 52.95 32.32 -13.93
N ALA A 31 53.16 33.53 -13.37
CA ALA A 31 54.13 34.62 -13.73
C ALA A 31 53.80 35.90 -12.89
N SER A 32 54.68 36.48 -12.03
CA SER A 32 55.75 37.49 -12.27
C SER A 32 55.20 38.89 -12.66
N THR A 33 55.56 40.09 -12.17
CA THR A 33 56.64 40.65 -11.31
C THR A 33 56.37 42.18 -11.06
N ILE A 34 57.04 42.77 -10.04
CA ILE A 34 57.52 44.19 -9.90
C ILE A 34 56.40 45.24 -9.56
N GLU A 35 56.49 46.14 -8.56
CA GLU A 35 57.52 47.16 -8.25
C GLU A 35 57.39 47.72 -6.80
N GLU A 36 58.28 48.64 -6.44
CA GLU A 36 58.89 48.92 -5.13
C GLU A 36 58.34 50.24 -4.48
N PRO A 37 59.04 50.96 -3.56
CA PRO A 37 58.63 51.15 -2.17
C PRO A 37 58.26 52.60 -1.77
N GLY A 38 57.69 52.76 -0.57
CA GLY A 38 57.46 54.06 0.06
C GLY A 38 57.77 54.04 1.56
N VAL A 39 58.97 54.50 1.89
CA VAL A 39 59.50 54.73 3.25
C VAL A 39 58.77 55.90 3.90
N GLN A 40 58.32 55.77 5.15
CA GLN A 40 58.34 56.86 6.14
C GLN A 40 58.62 56.32 7.54
N THR A 41 59.76 56.75 8.06
CA THR A 41 60.23 56.76 9.45
C THR A 41 59.37 57.66 10.34
N GLU A 42 59.04 57.21 11.54
CA GLU A 42 59.06 58.05 12.75
C GLU A 42 59.18 57.16 14.01
N THR A 43 60.04 57.61 14.92
CA THR A 43 60.53 56.89 16.12
C THR A 43 59.76 57.34 17.39
N PRO A 44 60.05 56.80 18.58
CA PRO A 44 59.13 56.06 19.42
C PRO A 44 58.46 56.92 20.52
N LYS A 45 57.26 56.53 20.95
CA LYS A 45 56.66 57.03 22.19
C LYS A 45 56.43 55.88 23.16
N THR A 46 57.24 55.91 24.21
CA THR A 46 57.15 55.08 25.41
C THR A 46 55.79 55.27 26.09
N THR A 47 55.07 54.17 26.26
CA THR A 47 54.02 53.97 27.26
C THR A 47 54.10 52.49 27.59
N ALA A 48 54.82 52.17 28.67
CA ALA A 48 54.24 51.90 29.98
C ALA A 48 53.59 50.51 29.99
N ASP A 49 54.27 49.60 30.67
CA ASP A 49 53.77 48.32 31.15
C ASP A 49 52.30 48.42 31.58
N GLU A 50 51.43 47.71 30.87
CA GLU A 50 50.19 47.20 31.44
C GLU A 50 50.23 45.69 31.26
N LYS A 51 50.67 45.02 32.33
CA LYS A 51 50.54 43.58 32.54
C LYS A 51 49.10 43.20 32.20
N ALA A 52 48.90 42.58 31.03
CA ALA A 52 47.70 41.83 30.75
C ALA A 52 47.60 40.78 31.87
N SER A 53 46.65 40.96 32.78
CA SER A 53 46.26 39.89 33.68
C SER A 53 45.72 38.78 32.79
N GLU A 54 46.49 37.72 32.57
CA GLU A 54 45.97 36.45 32.09
C GLU A 54 44.82 36.07 33.04
N SER A 55 43.60 36.29 32.59
CA SER A 55 42.40 35.95 33.35
C SER A 55 42.38 34.43 33.49
N SER A 56 42.71 33.91 34.67
CA SER A 56 42.65 32.48 34.99
C SER A 56 41.22 31.95 35.17
N ASP A 57 40.20 32.79 34.94
CA ASP A 57 38.78 32.45 35.07
C ASP A 57 38.29 31.69 33.81
N PRO A 58 37.99 30.39 33.92
CA PRO A 58 37.57 29.56 32.79
C PRO A 58 36.24 30.01 32.17
N SER A 59 35.45 30.82 32.86
CA SER A 59 34.19 31.37 32.32
C SER A 59 34.39 32.47 31.28
N LYS A 60 35.60 33.02 31.18
CA LYS A 60 35.96 34.11 30.26
C LYS A 60 37.00 33.71 29.22
N LEU A 61 37.60 32.54 29.37
CA LEU A 61 38.57 32.00 28.42
C LEU A 61 37.84 31.35 27.24
N PRO A 62 38.29 31.58 25.99
CA PRO A 62 37.84 30.79 24.86
C PRO A 62 38.21 29.32 25.07
N PRO A 63 37.45 28.38 24.52
CA PRO A 63 37.76 26.97 24.61
C PRO A 63 39.09 26.67 23.90
N ASP A 64 39.91 25.82 24.51
CA ASP A 64 41.09 25.29 23.85
C ASP A 64 40.72 24.14 22.88
N GLN A 65 41.69 23.76 22.05
CA GLN A 65 41.49 22.70 21.05
C GLN A 65 41.14 21.34 21.67
N ALA A 66 41.63 21.06 22.88
CA ALA A 66 41.33 19.81 23.57
C ALA A 66 39.87 19.78 24.05
N ALA A 67 39.36 20.90 24.58
CA ALA A 67 37.96 21.08 24.95
C ALA A 67 37.03 21.00 23.74
N GLU A 68 37.41 21.57 22.60
CA GLU A 68 36.69 21.41 21.33
C GLU A 68 36.59 19.96 20.88
N SER A 69 37.72 19.23 20.89
CA SER A 69 37.76 17.81 20.52
C SER A 69 36.91 16.96 21.46
N ALA A 70 37.06 17.16 22.78
CA ALA A 70 36.30 16.42 23.79
C ALA A 70 34.79 16.69 23.71
N LEU A 71 34.38 17.93 23.41
CA LEU A 71 32.98 18.25 23.18
C LEU A 71 32.44 17.55 21.93
N ALA A 72 33.18 17.55 20.82
CA ALA A 72 32.77 16.87 19.60
C ALA A 72 32.59 15.36 19.82
N GLU A 73 33.51 14.72 20.56
CA GLU A 73 33.40 13.31 20.95
C GLU A 73 32.19 13.04 21.84
N ALA A 74 31.95 13.89 22.83
CA ALA A 74 30.80 13.76 23.74
C ALA A 74 29.45 13.89 23.00
N VAL A 75 29.35 14.85 22.05
CA VAL A 75 28.18 15.02 21.19
C VAL A 75 27.95 13.76 20.35
N ALA A 76 28.98 13.29 19.63
CA ALA A 76 28.87 12.13 18.75
C ALA A 76 28.45 10.87 19.52
N ARG A 77 28.96 10.67 20.75
CA ARG A 77 28.57 9.56 21.61
C ARG A 77 27.13 9.69 22.09
N ALA A 78 26.70 10.87 22.51
CA ALA A 78 25.33 11.11 22.95
C ALA A 78 24.33 10.89 21.80
N GLU A 79 24.64 11.37 20.58
CA GLU A 79 23.79 11.16 19.39
C GLU A 79 23.68 9.68 19.00
N LYS A 80 24.79 8.94 19.05
CA LYS A 80 24.79 7.50 18.79
C LYS A 80 23.89 6.77 19.79
N SER A 81 24.03 7.06 21.08
CA SER A 81 23.28 6.42 22.17
C SER A 81 21.79 6.77 22.09
N ARG A 82 21.49 8.05 21.81
CA ARG A 82 20.14 8.54 21.52
C ARG A 82 19.49 7.78 20.37
N LYS A 83 20.20 7.61 19.24
CA LYS A 83 19.71 6.84 18.10
C LYS A 83 19.45 5.39 18.47
N GLN A 84 20.36 4.76 19.19
CA GLN A 84 20.22 3.36 19.61
C GLN A 84 18.97 3.16 20.48
N ALA A 85 18.74 4.03 21.47
CA ALA A 85 17.52 3.98 22.29
C ALA A 85 16.26 4.27 21.47
N PHE A 86 16.33 5.21 20.52
CA PHE A 86 15.22 5.52 19.60
C PHE A 86 14.83 4.34 18.71
N ASP A 87 15.81 3.67 18.10
CA ASP A 87 15.60 2.52 17.21
C ASP A 87 14.98 1.32 17.97
N LEU A 88 15.09 1.30 19.30
CA LEU A 88 14.44 0.35 20.21
C LEU A 88 13.07 0.82 20.73
N GLU A 89 12.50 1.87 20.14
CA GLU A 89 11.19 2.41 20.50
C GLU A 89 11.11 2.91 21.97
N ALA A 90 12.26 3.29 22.56
CA ALA A 90 12.31 3.85 23.90
C ALA A 90 11.46 5.12 24.10
N PRO A 91 11.32 6.05 23.14
CA PRO A 91 10.47 7.24 23.32
C PRO A 91 9.01 6.90 23.59
N THR A 92 8.50 5.81 22.98
CA THR A 92 7.13 5.35 23.17
C THR A 92 6.99 4.52 24.43
N THR A 93 7.96 3.66 24.71
CA THR A 93 7.89 2.68 25.81
C THR A 93 8.27 3.28 27.18
N PHE A 94 9.20 4.24 27.19
CA PHE A 94 9.76 4.88 28.38
C PHE A 94 9.74 6.41 28.27
N ALA A 95 8.59 6.98 27.91
CA ALA A 95 8.46 8.40 27.57
C ALA A 95 9.05 9.37 28.62
N GLU A 96 8.82 9.12 29.91
CA GLU A 96 9.33 9.98 30.98
C GLU A 96 10.86 9.92 31.13
N ASP A 97 11.44 8.72 31.02
CA ASP A 97 12.89 8.55 31.12
C ASP A 97 13.58 9.06 29.84
N TRP A 98 12.95 8.88 28.67
CA TRP A 98 13.38 9.49 27.42
C TRP A 98 13.42 11.01 27.51
N LYS A 99 12.37 11.62 28.07
CA LYS A 99 12.30 13.08 28.28
C LYS A 99 13.45 13.58 29.18
N LYS A 100 13.77 12.87 30.27
CA LYS A 100 14.91 13.22 31.13
C LYS A 100 16.25 13.16 30.39
N ALA A 101 16.45 12.13 29.55
CA ALA A 101 17.65 12.01 28.73
C ALA A 101 17.76 13.15 27.70
N GLU A 102 16.64 13.53 27.08
CA GLU A 102 16.55 14.69 26.20
C GLU A 102 16.85 15.99 26.93
N ASP A 103 16.37 16.18 28.16
CA ASP A 103 16.67 17.39 28.96
C ASP A 103 18.18 17.55 29.19
N PHE A 104 18.92 16.47 29.48
CA PHE A 104 20.39 16.53 29.56
C PHE A 104 21.05 16.83 28.21
N PHE A 105 20.55 16.25 27.13
CA PHE A 105 21.07 16.48 25.78
C PHE A 105 20.89 17.95 25.37
N LEU A 106 19.70 18.51 25.61
CA LEU A 106 19.39 19.92 25.34
C LEU A 106 20.22 20.86 26.20
N MET A 107 20.42 20.53 27.49
CA MET A 107 21.31 21.29 28.38
C MET A 107 22.75 21.31 27.84
N GLY A 108 23.27 20.17 27.36
CA GLY A 108 24.60 20.11 26.74
C GLY A 108 24.70 21.01 25.52
N ARG A 109 23.66 21.00 24.67
CA ARG A 109 23.56 21.86 23.49
C ARG A 109 23.53 23.35 23.84
N GLU A 110 22.76 23.74 24.85
CA GLU A 110 22.67 25.13 25.31
C GLU A 110 24.00 25.63 25.88
N LYS A 111 24.66 24.83 26.73
CA LYS A 111 25.96 25.17 27.33
C LYS A 111 27.07 25.31 26.29
N ALA A 112 27.06 24.48 25.24
CA ALA A 112 28.02 24.56 24.15
C ALA A 112 27.93 25.88 23.35
N GLN A 113 26.77 26.54 23.32
CA GLN A 113 26.60 27.79 22.57
C GLN A 113 27.34 29.00 23.18
N VAL A 114 27.67 28.94 24.47
CA VAL A 114 28.35 30.03 25.19
C VAL A 114 29.83 30.15 24.81
N LYS A 115 30.45 29.08 24.29
CA LYS A 115 31.83 29.07 23.75
C LYS A 115 32.88 29.62 24.71
N THR A 116 32.86 29.14 25.95
CA THR A 116 33.93 29.37 26.93
C THR A 116 34.47 28.04 27.43
N GLN A 117 35.68 28.04 27.99
CA GLN A 117 36.28 26.83 28.55
C GLN A 117 35.38 26.18 29.60
N LEU A 118 34.78 26.99 30.50
CA LEU A 118 33.82 26.50 31.49
C LEU A 118 32.57 25.92 30.83
N SER A 119 31.98 26.62 29.85
CA SER A 119 30.73 26.18 29.23
C SER A 119 30.89 24.90 28.43
N TYR A 120 32.06 24.67 27.83
CA TYR A 120 32.39 23.41 27.16
C TYR A 120 32.53 22.27 28.16
N SER A 121 33.19 22.49 29.30
CA SER A 121 33.25 21.48 30.37
C SER A 121 31.85 21.12 30.92
N GLU A 122 30.97 22.10 31.08
CA GLU A 122 29.58 21.88 31.49
C GLU A 122 28.78 21.13 30.41
N ALA A 123 28.98 21.48 29.13
CA ALA A 123 28.35 20.81 28.00
C ALA A 123 28.77 19.34 27.88
N ILE A 124 30.07 19.05 27.99
CA ILE A 124 30.62 17.68 28.01
C ILE A 124 29.97 16.86 29.13
N THR A 125 29.85 17.44 30.33
CA THR A 125 29.21 16.78 31.48
C THR A 125 27.74 16.47 31.19
N ALA A 126 27.00 17.40 30.60
CA ALA A 126 25.59 17.21 30.25
C ALA A 126 25.40 16.15 29.14
N TYR A 127 26.24 16.17 28.09
CA TYR A 127 26.22 15.13 27.06
C TYR A 127 26.62 13.75 27.57
N THR A 128 27.53 13.68 28.56
CA THR A 128 27.87 12.43 29.23
C THR A 128 26.66 11.88 30.00
N LYS A 129 25.96 12.72 30.78
CA LYS A 129 24.72 12.33 31.47
C LYS A 129 23.63 11.89 30.49
N ALA A 130 23.48 12.60 29.37
CA ALA A 130 22.54 12.22 28.32
C ALA A 130 22.88 10.84 27.74
N THR A 131 24.16 10.60 27.45
CA THR A 131 24.68 9.31 26.98
C THR A 131 24.31 8.19 27.95
N ASP A 132 24.66 8.34 29.23
CA ASP A 132 24.39 7.31 30.24
C ASP A 132 22.88 7.03 30.37
N ALA A 133 22.05 8.07 30.33
CA ALA A 133 20.60 7.93 30.36
C ALA A 133 20.03 7.21 29.12
N TYR A 134 20.54 7.50 27.93
CA TYR A 134 20.14 6.78 26.72
C TYR A 134 20.62 5.32 26.72
N ASP A 135 21.84 5.05 27.19
CA ASP A 135 22.38 3.70 27.30
C ASP A 135 21.54 2.86 28.28
N GLU A 136 21.16 3.41 29.43
CA GLU A 136 20.26 2.75 30.39
C GLU A 136 18.87 2.48 29.78
N LEU A 137 18.33 3.44 29.03
CA LEU A 137 17.05 3.28 28.31
C LEU A 137 17.13 2.17 27.27
N ALA A 138 18.21 2.12 26.48
CA ALA A 138 18.43 1.10 25.48
C ALA A 138 18.46 -0.30 26.13
N LEU A 139 19.16 -0.46 27.26
CA LEU A 139 19.20 -1.71 28.01
C LEU A 139 17.81 -2.16 28.51
N LYS A 140 16.97 -1.23 28.97
CA LYS A 140 15.59 -1.52 29.40
C LYS A 140 14.66 -1.84 28.22
N ALA A 141 14.80 -1.13 27.11
CA ALA A 141 13.94 -1.26 25.94
C ALA A 141 14.21 -2.49 25.10
N LEU A 142 15.48 -2.89 25.01
CA LEU A 142 15.92 -4.00 24.17
C LEU A 142 15.13 -5.33 24.38
N PRO A 143 14.90 -5.85 25.59
CA PRO A 143 14.13 -7.09 25.78
C PRO A 143 12.66 -6.95 25.35
N LEU A 144 12.05 -5.78 25.55
CA LEU A 144 10.66 -5.51 25.14
C LEU A 144 10.55 -5.42 23.62
N TYR A 145 11.52 -4.75 22.99
CA TYR A 145 11.64 -4.68 21.54
C TYR A 145 11.78 -6.07 20.91
N ALA A 146 12.67 -6.91 21.46
CA ALA A 146 12.87 -8.27 20.97
C ALA A 146 11.61 -9.15 21.14
N GLU A 147 10.88 -9.00 22.24
CA GLU A 147 9.62 -9.72 22.46
C GLU A 147 8.54 -9.29 21.47
N ALA A 148 8.40 -7.99 21.19
CA ALA A 148 7.47 -7.50 20.18
C ALA A 148 7.75 -8.13 18.80
N ARG A 149 9.03 -8.21 18.39
CA ARG A 149 9.41 -8.87 17.12
C ARG A 149 9.09 -10.37 17.12
N ARG A 150 9.23 -11.07 18.25
CA ARG A 150 8.81 -12.48 18.37
C ARG A 150 7.31 -12.66 18.19
N GLN A 151 6.49 -11.75 18.75
CA GLN A 151 5.04 -11.82 18.61
C GLN A 151 4.59 -11.57 17.16
N GLU A 152 5.20 -10.60 16.49
CA GLU A 152 4.95 -10.34 15.08
C GLU A 152 5.38 -11.51 14.18
N MET A 153 6.53 -12.12 14.47
CA MET A 153 7.00 -13.34 13.80
C MET A 153 6.01 -14.49 13.97
N ALA A 154 5.53 -14.73 15.20
CA ALA A 154 4.56 -15.79 15.48
C ALA A 154 3.23 -15.57 14.73
N LYS A 155 2.76 -14.31 14.67
CA LYS A 155 1.59 -13.94 13.87
C LYS A 155 1.82 -14.20 12.38
N ALA A 156 2.98 -13.79 11.84
CA ALA A 156 3.30 -14.00 10.43
C ALA A 156 3.35 -15.50 10.07
N ARG A 157 3.90 -16.34 10.95
CA ARG A 157 3.87 -17.80 10.79
C ARG A 157 2.44 -18.32 10.74
N ALA A 158 1.58 -17.90 11.67
CA ALA A 158 0.18 -18.32 11.70
C ALA A 158 -0.57 -17.91 10.42
N ASP A 159 -0.32 -16.70 9.91
CA ASP A 159 -0.90 -16.23 8.66
C ASP A 159 -0.41 -17.05 7.45
N ALA A 160 0.88 -17.42 7.40
CA ALA A 160 1.42 -18.27 6.34
C ALA A 160 0.84 -19.69 6.37
N VAL A 161 0.69 -20.29 7.55
CA VAL A 161 0.01 -21.60 7.72
C VAL A 161 -1.45 -21.51 7.31
N LYS A 162 -2.16 -20.44 7.69
CA LYS A 162 -3.54 -20.22 7.26
C LYS A 162 -3.67 -20.09 5.73
N ALA A 163 -2.65 -19.56 5.07
CA ALA A 163 -2.57 -19.50 3.60
C ALA A 163 -2.21 -20.86 2.95
N GLY A 164 -1.90 -21.90 3.74
CA GLY A 164 -1.60 -23.25 3.27
C GLY A 164 -0.11 -23.59 3.16
N ALA A 165 0.79 -22.78 3.73
CA ALA A 165 2.23 -23.00 3.62
C ALA A 165 2.70 -24.33 4.22
N ASP A 166 2.02 -24.84 5.24
CA ASP A 166 2.33 -26.14 5.86
C ASP A 166 2.03 -27.33 4.94
N GLN A 167 1.09 -27.17 4.00
CA GLN A 167 0.68 -28.22 3.06
C GLN A 167 1.40 -28.08 1.72
N LEU A 168 1.48 -26.86 1.19
CA LEU A 168 1.94 -26.59 -0.16
C LEU A 168 3.43 -26.25 -0.23
N LEU A 169 4.00 -25.67 0.84
CA LEU A 169 5.39 -25.23 0.90
C LEU A 169 6.09 -25.70 2.21
N PRO A 170 5.98 -26.99 2.61
CA PRO A 170 6.45 -27.45 3.90
C PRO A 170 7.97 -27.30 4.09
N GLU A 171 8.75 -27.47 3.02
CA GLU A 171 10.21 -27.34 3.07
C GLU A 171 10.64 -25.89 3.30
N GLN A 172 10.06 -24.94 2.56
CA GLN A 172 10.33 -23.52 2.74
C GLN A 172 9.82 -23.03 4.09
N LEU A 173 8.65 -23.50 4.54
CA LEU A 173 8.15 -23.19 5.89
C LEU A 173 9.14 -23.67 6.96
N ALA A 174 9.70 -24.87 6.84
CA ALA A 174 10.70 -25.39 7.75
C ALA A 174 12.01 -24.57 7.73
N VAL A 175 12.38 -23.96 6.60
CA VAL A 175 13.52 -23.03 6.52
C VAL A 175 13.25 -21.76 7.34
N ALA A 176 12.04 -21.19 7.23
CA ALA A 176 11.64 -20.06 8.07
C ALA A 176 11.59 -20.42 9.56
N ASP A 177 11.07 -21.61 9.89
CA ASP A 177 10.98 -22.12 11.27
C ASP A 177 12.37 -22.23 11.91
N LYS A 178 13.40 -22.69 11.17
CA LYS A 178 14.79 -22.73 11.68
C LYS A 178 15.33 -21.34 12.06
N VAL A 179 14.98 -20.30 11.31
CA VAL A 179 15.37 -18.92 11.65
C VAL A 179 14.60 -18.44 12.90
N ALA A 180 13.32 -18.83 13.02
CA ALA A 180 12.53 -18.55 14.22
C ALA A 180 13.08 -19.24 15.47
N ASP A 181 13.54 -20.48 15.36
CA ASP A 181 14.19 -21.22 16.46
C ASP A 181 15.50 -20.56 16.90
N LYS A 182 16.28 -20.02 15.95
CA LYS A 182 17.46 -19.21 16.26
C LYS A 182 17.06 -17.95 17.05
N ALA A 183 16.03 -17.24 16.61
CA ALA A 183 15.53 -16.06 17.31
C ALA A 183 15.11 -16.38 18.76
N LYS A 184 14.40 -17.51 18.94
CA LYS A 184 14.01 -18.01 20.26
C LYS A 184 15.22 -18.31 21.14
N THR A 185 16.19 -19.06 20.63
CA THR A 185 17.40 -19.46 21.37
C THR A 185 18.20 -18.23 21.81
N GLN A 186 18.34 -17.24 20.94
CA GLN A 186 19.06 -15.99 21.24
C GLN A 186 18.33 -15.16 22.29
N TYR A 187 16.99 -15.09 22.22
CA TYR A 187 16.18 -14.41 23.22
C TYR A 187 16.34 -15.06 24.60
N GLU A 188 16.27 -16.39 24.67
CA GLU A 188 16.43 -17.16 25.92
C GLU A 188 17.86 -17.03 26.49
N GLY A 189 18.85 -16.83 25.63
CA GLY A 189 20.24 -16.54 26.01
C GLY A 189 20.51 -15.08 26.40
N GLY A 190 19.52 -14.18 26.30
CA GLY A 190 19.67 -12.75 26.59
C GLY A 190 20.33 -11.93 25.47
N ASP A 191 20.60 -12.52 24.31
CA ASP A 191 21.08 -11.82 23.11
C ASP A 191 19.90 -11.24 22.33
N TYR A 192 19.27 -10.24 22.92
CA TYR A 192 18.03 -9.64 22.43
C TYR A 192 18.20 -8.89 21.09
N TYR A 193 19.37 -8.32 20.82
CA TYR A 193 19.62 -7.65 19.53
C TYR A 193 19.61 -8.66 18.39
N THR A 194 20.35 -9.76 18.53
CA THR A 194 20.40 -10.77 17.48
C THR A 194 19.07 -11.53 17.41
N ALA A 195 18.41 -11.76 18.55
CA ALA A 195 17.07 -12.34 18.58
C ALA A 195 16.04 -11.52 17.79
N ALA A 196 16.02 -10.20 17.97
CA ALA A 196 15.11 -9.31 17.24
C ALA A 196 15.39 -9.33 15.72
N ALA A 197 16.66 -9.33 15.32
CA ALA A 197 17.06 -9.42 13.91
C ALA A 197 16.63 -10.77 13.28
N ALA A 198 16.88 -11.89 13.97
CA ALA A 198 16.46 -13.21 13.50
C ALA A 198 14.92 -13.34 13.45
N ALA A 199 14.20 -12.78 14.43
CA ALA A 199 12.74 -12.75 14.42
C ALA A 199 12.19 -11.97 13.22
N GLN A 200 12.81 -10.83 12.89
CA GLN A 200 12.44 -10.04 11.73
C GLN A 200 12.72 -10.78 10.41
N GLU A 201 13.86 -11.46 10.29
CA GLU A 201 14.15 -12.27 9.10
C GLU A 201 13.13 -13.41 8.93
N ALA A 202 12.85 -14.16 9.99
CA ALA A 202 11.84 -15.23 9.97
C ALA A 202 10.46 -14.68 9.61
N ARG A 203 10.06 -13.53 10.20
CA ARG A 203 8.82 -12.82 9.86
C ARG A 203 8.74 -12.52 8.37
N THR A 204 9.78 -11.94 7.78
CA THR A 204 9.82 -11.65 6.34
C THR A 204 9.70 -12.92 5.51
N ARG A 205 10.39 -14.00 5.88
CA ARG A 205 10.27 -15.30 5.21
C ARG A 205 8.83 -15.82 5.23
N TYR A 206 8.13 -15.76 6.35
CA TYR A 206 6.71 -16.17 6.41
C TYR A 206 5.82 -15.28 5.52
N LEU A 207 6.06 -13.96 5.50
CA LEU A 207 5.29 -13.05 4.64
C LEU A 207 5.50 -13.36 3.16
N ILE A 208 6.70 -13.72 2.73
CA ILE A 208 6.96 -14.14 1.34
C ILE A 208 6.11 -15.36 0.98
N LEU A 209 6.11 -16.39 1.84
CA LEU A 209 5.34 -17.61 1.60
C LEU A 209 3.83 -17.31 1.53
N LYS A 210 3.31 -16.52 2.47
CA LYS A 210 1.93 -16.07 2.45
C LYS A 210 1.58 -15.33 1.15
N THR A 211 2.37 -14.34 0.77
CA THR A 211 2.12 -13.53 -0.43
C THR A 211 2.20 -14.38 -1.70
N GLY A 212 3.14 -15.32 -1.79
CA GLY A 212 3.24 -16.26 -2.90
C GLY A 212 2.00 -17.17 -3.01
N LEU A 213 1.48 -17.66 -1.88
CA LEU A 213 0.27 -18.48 -1.85
C LEU A 213 -1.01 -17.67 -2.16
N GLU A 214 -1.07 -16.41 -1.71
CA GLU A 214 -2.12 -15.49 -2.14
C GLU A 214 -2.06 -15.28 -3.65
N ALA A 215 -0.87 -15.09 -4.22
CA ALA A 215 -0.69 -14.95 -5.68
C ALA A 215 -1.16 -16.20 -6.43
N TYR A 216 -0.80 -17.38 -5.94
CA TYR A 216 -1.26 -18.66 -6.49
C TYR A 216 -2.80 -18.79 -6.44
N SER A 217 -3.43 -18.43 -5.32
CA SER A 217 -4.90 -18.47 -5.22
C SER A 217 -5.58 -17.52 -6.20
N VAL A 218 -5.02 -16.32 -6.43
CA VAL A 218 -5.53 -15.40 -7.47
C VAL A 218 -5.34 -16.00 -8.87
N GLN A 219 -4.19 -16.63 -9.13
CA GLN A 219 -3.92 -17.34 -10.39
C GLN A 219 -4.96 -18.45 -10.65
N GLU A 220 -5.23 -19.31 -9.67
CA GLU A 220 -6.25 -20.36 -9.80
C GLU A 220 -7.63 -19.80 -10.13
N GLU A 221 -8.02 -18.65 -9.54
CA GLU A 221 -9.29 -18.01 -9.89
C GLU A 221 -9.30 -17.52 -11.34
N ILE A 222 -8.21 -16.90 -11.80
CA ILE A 222 -8.05 -16.45 -13.18
C ILE A 222 -8.19 -17.63 -14.13
N ASP A 223 -7.51 -18.74 -13.85
CA ASP A 223 -7.47 -19.92 -14.70
C ASP A 223 -8.82 -20.62 -14.76
N ARG A 224 -9.45 -20.81 -13.59
CA ARG A 224 -10.79 -21.40 -13.48
C ARG A 224 -11.84 -20.63 -14.28
N ARG A 225 -11.68 -19.31 -14.38
CA ARG A 225 -12.62 -18.42 -15.09
C ARG A 225 -12.17 -18.09 -16.52
N ASP A 226 -11.03 -18.64 -16.97
CA ASP A 226 -10.42 -18.35 -18.26
C ASP A 226 -10.22 -16.83 -18.50
N PHE A 227 -9.74 -16.14 -17.46
CA PHE A 227 -9.57 -14.69 -17.47
C PHE A 227 -8.19 -14.23 -17.96
N ALA A 228 -7.22 -15.13 -18.04
CA ALA A 228 -5.86 -14.81 -18.50
C ALA A 228 -5.86 -14.15 -19.90
N LYS A 229 -6.79 -14.54 -20.78
CA LYS A 229 -6.93 -13.99 -22.14
C LYS A 229 -7.22 -12.49 -22.19
N TYR A 230 -7.77 -11.90 -21.13
CA TYR A 230 -8.10 -10.48 -21.10
C TYR A 230 -6.91 -9.58 -20.75
N ASP A 231 -5.85 -10.15 -20.17
CA ASP A 231 -4.59 -9.46 -19.89
C ASP A 231 -3.41 -10.45 -19.83
N ALA A 232 -3.13 -11.09 -20.97
CA ALA A 232 -2.11 -12.14 -21.06
C ALA A 232 -0.69 -11.63 -20.73
N GLY A 233 -0.43 -10.34 -20.96
CA GLY A 233 0.85 -9.70 -20.67
C GLY A 233 1.14 -9.64 -19.17
N ASN A 234 0.19 -9.12 -18.37
CA ASN A 234 0.36 -9.13 -16.93
C ASN A 234 0.33 -10.54 -16.36
N TYR A 235 -0.49 -11.44 -16.91
CA TYR A 235 -0.57 -12.83 -16.44
C TYR A 235 0.79 -13.54 -16.56
N SER A 236 1.40 -13.55 -17.74
CA SER A 236 2.69 -14.21 -17.96
C SER A 236 3.81 -13.58 -17.12
N LEU A 237 3.79 -12.26 -16.94
CA LEU A 237 4.79 -11.61 -16.09
C LEU A 237 4.57 -11.91 -14.61
N ALA A 238 3.33 -12.06 -14.16
CA ALA A 238 3.02 -12.51 -12.80
C ALA A 238 3.57 -13.92 -12.53
N GLU A 239 3.38 -14.86 -13.46
CA GLU A 239 3.93 -16.22 -13.35
C GLU A 239 5.46 -16.20 -13.24
N GLN A 240 6.13 -15.44 -14.11
CA GLN A 240 7.59 -15.28 -14.08
C GLN A 240 8.06 -14.71 -12.74
N LYS A 241 7.35 -13.71 -12.20
CA LYS A 241 7.66 -13.10 -10.91
C LYS A 241 7.43 -14.05 -9.75
N LEU A 242 6.35 -14.83 -9.78
CA LEU A 242 6.10 -15.83 -8.75
C LEU A 242 7.21 -16.89 -8.74
N GLN A 243 7.59 -17.40 -9.93
CA GLN A 243 8.70 -18.34 -10.06
C GLN A 243 10.03 -17.75 -9.56
N ALA A 244 10.35 -16.50 -9.94
CA ALA A 244 11.55 -15.82 -9.49
C ALA A 244 11.56 -15.57 -7.96
N SER A 245 10.39 -15.39 -7.35
CA SER A 245 10.26 -15.31 -5.89
C SER A 245 10.67 -16.62 -5.22
N HIS A 246 10.14 -17.75 -5.70
CA HIS A 246 10.50 -19.08 -5.18
C HIS A 246 12.01 -19.35 -5.31
N GLN A 247 12.58 -19.08 -6.49
CA GLN A 247 14.01 -19.27 -6.73
C GLN A 247 14.88 -18.42 -5.80
N ALA A 248 14.54 -17.15 -5.63
CA ALA A 248 15.26 -16.26 -4.73
C ALA A 248 15.11 -16.69 -3.26
N TYR A 249 13.92 -17.17 -2.86
CA TYR A 249 13.70 -17.67 -1.50
C TYR A 249 14.60 -18.87 -1.20
N ASP A 250 14.64 -19.84 -2.11
CA ASP A 250 15.43 -21.06 -1.98
C ASP A 250 16.94 -20.77 -2.00
N ALA A 251 17.37 -19.73 -2.74
CA ALA A 251 18.75 -19.23 -2.72
C ALA A 251 19.11 -18.45 -1.44
N GLY A 252 18.12 -18.08 -0.61
CA GLY A 252 18.31 -17.26 0.58
C GLY A 252 18.31 -15.75 0.32
N ASP A 253 18.00 -15.32 -0.91
CA ASP A 253 17.92 -13.92 -1.33
C ASP A 253 16.56 -13.31 -0.96
N ILE A 254 16.40 -12.96 0.32
CA ILE A 254 15.11 -12.58 0.89
C ILE A 254 14.50 -11.31 0.29
N SER A 255 15.30 -10.28 0.03
CA SER A 255 14.77 -9.03 -0.54
C SER A 255 14.25 -9.21 -1.98
N PRO A 256 15.00 -9.85 -2.91
CA PRO A 256 14.47 -10.22 -4.21
C PRO A 256 13.24 -11.14 -4.13
N ALA A 257 13.24 -12.12 -3.23
CA ALA A 257 12.11 -13.02 -3.05
C ALA A 257 10.83 -12.28 -2.67
N GLN A 258 10.92 -11.34 -1.73
CA GLN A 258 9.80 -10.50 -1.30
C GLN A 258 9.28 -9.62 -2.44
N ASN A 259 10.16 -8.85 -3.08
CA ASN A 259 9.76 -7.94 -4.15
C ASN A 259 9.06 -8.69 -5.29
N ASN A 260 9.58 -9.87 -5.66
CA ASN A 260 8.99 -10.69 -6.71
C ASN A 260 7.62 -11.28 -6.31
N ALA A 261 7.43 -11.72 -5.06
CA ALA A 261 6.13 -12.21 -4.59
C ALA A 261 5.07 -11.10 -4.61
N GLU A 262 5.42 -9.92 -4.11
CA GLU A 262 4.54 -8.76 -4.07
C GLU A 262 4.16 -8.30 -5.49
N GLU A 263 5.12 -8.28 -6.42
CA GLU A 263 4.88 -7.92 -7.81
C GLU A 263 4.00 -8.97 -8.52
N ALA A 264 4.21 -10.27 -8.26
CA ALA A 264 3.36 -11.33 -8.80
C ALA A 264 1.91 -11.17 -8.34
N LEU A 265 1.68 -10.99 -7.03
CA LEU A 265 0.35 -10.80 -6.47
C LEU A 265 -0.35 -9.57 -7.05
N LEU A 266 0.36 -8.44 -7.16
CA LEU A 266 -0.16 -7.22 -7.78
C LEU A 266 -0.62 -7.49 -9.21
N ARG A 267 0.22 -8.13 -10.02
CA ARG A 267 -0.07 -8.41 -11.44
C ARG A 267 -1.22 -9.38 -11.62
N PHE A 268 -1.27 -10.48 -10.87
CA PHE A 268 -2.43 -11.38 -10.90
C PHE A 268 -3.71 -10.64 -10.50
N ARG A 269 -3.69 -9.77 -9.48
CA ARG A 269 -4.87 -8.97 -9.11
C ARG A 269 -5.33 -8.04 -10.24
N LEU A 270 -4.41 -7.46 -11.01
CA LEU A 270 -4.76 -6.67 -12.20
C LEU A 270 -5.46 -7.52 -13.26
N VAL A 271 -4.92 -8.71 -13.57
CA VAL A 271 -5.53 -9.65 -14.53
C VAL A 271 -6.91 -10.09 -14.06
N LEU A 272 -7.06 -10.47 -12.79
CA LEU A 272 -8.33 -10.90 -12.23
C LEU A 272 -9.37 -9.78 -12.31
N ASN A 273 -9.01 -8.56 -11.93
CA ASN A 273 -9.93 -7.42 -12.01
C ASN A 273 -10.33 -7.13 -13.45
N LYS A 274 -9.38 -7.17 -14.39
CA LYS A 274 -9.66 -6.99 -15.82
C LYS A 274 -10.59 -8.07 -16.36
N GLY A 275 -10.35 -9.32 -16.00
CA GLY A 275 -11.22 -10.43 -16.38
C GLY A 275 -12.64 -10.29 -15.85
N ARG A 276 -12.80 -9.86 -14.59
CA ARG A 276 -14.12 -9.58 -14.00
C ARG A 276 -14.85 -8.46 -14.74
N GLU A 277 -14.16 -7.35 -15.02
CA GLU A 277 -14.70 -6.23 -15.81
C GLU A 277 -15.19 -6.71 -17.19
N MET A 278 -14.35 -7.45 -17.91
CA MET A 278 -14.67 -7.93 -19.26
C MET A 278 -15.82 -8.95 -19.27
N ASN A 279 -15.89 -9.82 -18.26
CA ASN A 279 -17.01 -10.75 -18.08
C ASN A 279 -18.33 -10.00 -17.84
N ALA A 280 -18.34 -9.04 -16.92
CA ALA A 280 -19.52 -8.22 -16.63
C ALA A 280 -19.96 -7.40 -17.86
N SER A 281 -18.99 -6.84 -18.61
CA SER A 281 -19.27 -6.14 -19.87
C SER A 281 -19.91 -7.06 -20.93
N SER A 282 -19.41 -8.29 -21.08
CA SER A 282 -20.00 -9.27 -21.99
C SER A 282 -21.43 -9.65 -21.60
N ARG A 283 -21.71 -9.80 -20.29
CA ARG A 283 -23.06 -10.07 -19.78
C ARG A 283 -24.01 -8.90 -19.99
N SER A 284 -23.51 -7.67 -19.79
CA SER A 284 -24.27 -6.46 -20.11
C SER A 284 -24.73 -6.45 -21.57
N GLN A 285 -23.84 -6.80 -22.51
CA GLN A 285 -24.18 -6.87 -23.94
C GLN A 285 -25.26 -7.93 -24.23
N ALA A 286 -25.16 -9.11 -23.62
CA ALA A 286 -26.16 -10.18 -23.78
C ALA A 286 -27.55 -9.75 -23.26
N ALA A 287 -27.59 -9.19 -22.04
CA ALA A 287 -28.82 -8.68 -21.45
C ALA A 287 -29.44 -7.54 -22.28
N GLN A 288 -28.61 -6.63 -22.81
CA GLN A 288 -29.05 -5.56 -23.68
C GLN A 288 -29.61 -6.07 -25.02
N ALA A 289 -29.05 -7.16 -25.57
CA ALA A 289 -29.58 -7.78 -26.78
C ALA A 289 -30.97 -8.38 -26.54
N GLU A 290 -31.17 -9.09 -25.43
CA GLU A 290 -32.48 -9.64 -25.04
C GLU A 290 -33.52 -8.54 -24.76
N ARG A 291 -33.09 -7.48 -24.09
CA ARG A 291 -33.91 -6.27 -23.88
C ARG A 291 -34.39 -5.69 -25.20
N GLN A 292 -33.50 -5.53 -26.18
CA GLN A 292 -33.86 -4.99 -27.49
C GLN A 292 -34.82 -5.92 -28.22
N ALA A 293 -34.57 -7.24 -28.23
CA ALA A 293 -35.46 -8.21 -28.86
C ALA A 293 -36.87 -8.21 -28.24
N ALA A 294 -36.98 -8.06 -26.92
CA ALA A 294 -38.25 -7.88 -26.24
C ALA A 294 -38.96 -6.58 -26.68
N GLN A 295 -38.24 -5.47 -26.81
CA GLN A 295 -38.78 -4.19 -27.27
C GLN A 295 -39.28 -4.24 -28.72
N ASP A 296 -38.60 -4.99 -29.59
CA ASP A 296 -39.00 -5.17 -30.99
C ASP A 296 -40.35 -5.89 -31.11
N LEU A 297 -40.68 -6.73 -30.12
CA LEU A 297 -42.01 -7.36 -29.95
C LEU A 297 -43.02 -6.46 -29.22
N LYS A 298 -42.67 -5.21 -28.92
CA LYS A 298 -43.48 -4.27 -28.13
C LYS A 298 -43.79 -4.79 -26.72
N ALA A 299 -42.90 -5.59 -26.13
CA ALA A 299 -43.09 -6.14 -24.79
C ALA A 299 -43.22 -5.06 -23.71
N ASN A 300 -42.53 -3.92 -23.88
CA ASN A 300 -42.67 -2.74 -23.02
C ASN A 300 -44.09 -2.14 -22.99
N VAL A 301 -44.95 -2.50 -23.95
CA VAL A 301 -46.37 -2.12 -23.98
C VAL A 301 -47.25 -3.31 -23.61
N ALA A 302 -47.04 -4.46 -24.26
CA ALA A 302 -47.90 -5.64 -24.12
C ALA A 302 -47.70 -6.43 -22.81
N VAL A 303 -46.51 -6.32 -22.21
CA VAL A 303 -46.07 -7.04 -21.00
C VAL A 303 -45.35 -6.07 -20.06
N LYS A 304 -45.91 -4.86 -19.92
CA LYS A 304 -45.27 -3.70 -19.28
C LYS A 304 -44.68 -3.98 -17.90
N SER A 305 -45.45 -4.60 -16.99
CA SER A 305 -45.02 -4.84 -15.62
C SER A 305 -43.77 -5.72 -15.53
N ASP A 306 -43.70 -6.79 -16.33
CA ASP A 306 -42.55 -7.69 -16.31
C ASP A 306 -41.35 -7.06 -17.00
N PHE A 307 -41.58 -6.28 -18.07
CA PHE A 307 -40.53 -5.50 -18.72
C PHE A 307 -39.91 -4.47 -17.76
N GLU A 308 -40.72 -3.76 -16.97
CA GLU A 308 -40.25 -2.79 -15.97
C GLU A 308 -39.46 -3.46 -14.83
N ARG A 309 -39.87 -4.66 -14.41
CA ARG A 309 -39.12 -5.45 -13.43
C ARG A 309 -37.76 -5.89 -13.96
N ALA A 310 -37.69 -6.40 -15.19
CA ALA A 310 -36.42 -6.73 -15.85
C ALA A 310 -35.52 -5.50 -15.99
N GLN A 311 -36.11 -4.34 -16.31
CA GLN A 311 -35.41 -3.08 -16.43
C GLN A 311 -34.79 -2.59 -15.11
N ALA A 312 -35.46 -2.83 -13.98
CA ALA A 312 -34.93 -2.50 -12.66
C ALA A 312 -33.67 -3.30 -12.34
N VAL A 313 -33.70 -4.63 -12.53
CA VAL A 313 -32.52 -5.50 -12.31
C VAL A 313 -31.35 -5.08 -13.21
N PHE A 314 -31.62 -4.75 -14.47
CA PHE A 314 -30.60 -4.23 -15.39
C PHE A 314 -29.98 -2.91 -14.89
N ALA A 315 -30.79 -2.00 -14.33
CA ALA A 315 -30.29 -0.74 -13.77
C ALA A 315 -29.43 -0.96 -12.50
N ASP A 316 -29.80 -1.91 -11.65
CA ASP A 316 -29.00 -2.32 -10.50
C ASP A 316 -27.65 -2.91 -10.96
N ALA A 317 -27.65 -3.71 -12.03
CA ALA A 317 -26.43 -4.22 -12.65
C ALA A 317 -25.51 -3.09 -13.16
N GLU A 318 -26.06 -2.06 -13.81
CA GLU A 318 -25.30 -0.89 -14.23
C GLU A 318 -24.71 -0.13 -13.04
N GLN A 319 -25.46 -0.01 -11.93
CA GLN A 319 -24.97 0.63 -10.72
C GLN A 319 -23.82 -0.17 -10.09
N ALA A 320 -23.96 -1.49 -9.99
CA ALA A 320 -22.90 -2.38 -9.51
C ALA A 320 -21.65 -2.27 -10.39
N PHE A 321 -21.81 -2.24 -11.72
CA PHE A 321 -20.70 -2.08 -12.66
C PHE A 321 -19.96 -0.75 -12.48
N LYS A 322 -20.70 0.36 -12.35
CA LYS A 322 -20.14 1.70 -12.08
C LYS A 322 -19.42 1.79 -10.74
N ALA A 323 -19.83 0.97 -9.77
CA ALA A 323 -19.19 0.83 -8.48
C ALA A 323 -18.01 -0.18 -8.49
N GLU A 324 -17.58 -0.64 -9.67
CA GLU A 324 -16.50 -1.62 -9.87
C GLU A 324 -16.76 -2.98 -9.19
N LYS A 325 -18.01 -3.27 -8.85
CA LYS A 325 -18.43 -4.56 -8.29
C LYS A 325 -18.76 -5.54 -9.42
N TYR A 326 -17.74 -5.88 -10.19
CA TYR A 326 -17.94 -6.57 -11.47
C TYR A 326 -18.56 -7.96 -11.36
N ASP A 327 -18.26 -8.74 -10.32
CA ASP A 327 -18.89 -10.05 -10.12
C ASP A 327 -20.40 -9.91 -9.82
N GLU A 328 -20.78 -9.00 -8.91
CA GLU A 328 -22.18 -8.66 -8.62
C GLU A 328 -22.90 -8.15 -9.87
N ALA A 329 -22.24 -7.27 -10.65
CA ALA A 329 -22.78 -6.77 -11.89
C ALA A 329 -23.01 -7.89 -12.93
N ALA A 330 -22.07 -8.82 -13.07
CA ALA A 330 -22.19 -9.94 -14.00
C ALA A 330 -23.38 -10.84 -13.66
N ASP A 331 -23.60 -11.12 -12.37
CA ASP A 331 -24.73 -11.92 -11.89
C ASP A 331 -26.07 -11.21 -12.15
N LEU A 332 -26.16 -9.91 -11.83
CA LEU A 332 -27.35 -9.10 -12.09
C LEU A 332 -27.64 -8.96 -13.59
N TYR A 333 -26.61 -8.81 -14.43
CA TYR A 333 -26.81 -8.80 -15.88
C TYR A 333 -27.33 -10.15 -16.39
N ALA A 334 -26.84 -11.28 -15.86
CA ALA A 334 -27.35 -12.60 -16.24
C ALA A 334 -28.81 -12.82 -15.80
N GLU A 335 -29.19 -12.29 -14.63
CA GLU A 335 -30.60 -12.28 -14.20
C GLU A 335 -31.46 -11.41 -15.12
N ALA A 336 -31.01 -10.20 -15.44
CA ALA A 336 -31.71 -9.31 -16.37
C ALA A 336 -31.86 -9.92 -17.77
N GLU A 337 -30.81 -10.59 -18.29
CA GLU A 337 -30.84 -11.35 -19.54
C GLU A 337 -31.99 -12.37 -19.54
N THR A 338 -32.08 -13.17 -18.47
CA THR A 338 -33.14 -14.18 -18.32
C THR A 338 -34.53 -13.55 -18.26
N LEU A 339 -34.70 -12.48 -17.46
CA LEU A 339 -35.98 -11.79 -17.34
C LEU A 339 -36.43 -11.16 -18.66
N PHE A 340 -35.52 -10.56 -19.43
CA PHE A 340 -35.85 -10.02 -20.75
C PHE A 340 -36.19 -11.13 -21.75
N ALA A 341 -35.53 -12.29 -21.69
CA ALA A 341 -35.87 -13.44 -22.53
C ALA A 341 -37.27 -13.99 -22.22
N ASP A 342 -37.68 -14.03 -20.95
CA ASP A 342 -39.04 -14.42 -20.54
C ASP A 342 -40.08 -13.42 -21.04
N VAL A 343 -39.80 -12.11 -20.84
CA VAL A 343 -40.67 -11.03 -21.31
C VAL A 343 -40.83 -11.05 -22.83
N LYS A 344 -39.75 -11.33 -23.57
CA LYS A 344 -39.76 -11.53 -25.02
C LYS A 344 -40.68 -12.68 -25.41
N THR A 345 -40.60 -13.81 -24.73
CA THR A 345 -41.44 -15.00 -24.99
C THR A 345 -42.92 -14.69 -24.81
N VAL A 346 -43.30 -14.08 -23.67
CA VAL A 346 -44.69 -13.71 -23.40
C VAL A 346 -45.22 -12.70 -24.42
N ALA A 347 -44.39 -11.74 -24.84
CA ALA A 347 -44.77 -10.76 -25.86
C ALA A 347 -45.00 -11.42 -27.23
N ALA A 348 -44.16 -12.40 -27.60
CA ALA A 348 -44.33 -13.17 -28.83
C ALA A 348 -45.65 -13.94 -28.84
N GLU A 349 -45.99 -14.61 -27.74
CA GLU A 349 -47.25 -15.35 -27.57
C GLU A 349 -48.47 -14.43 -27.70
N LYS A 350 -48.48 -13.30 -26.99
CA LYS A 350 -49.57 -12.31 -27.10
C LYS A 350 -49.72 -11.77 -28.51
N ARG A 351 -48.60 -11.52 -29.21
CA ARG A 351 -48.63 -11.07 -30.60
C ARG A 351 -49.22 -12.13 -31.53
N ALA A 352 -48.85 -13.39 -31.35
CA ALA A 352 -49.40 -14.50 -32.14
C ALA A 352 -50.92 -14.62 -31.94
N GLN A 353 -51.40 -14.59 -30.69
CA GLN A 353 -52.83 -14.62 -30.37
C GLN A 353 -53.59 -13.44 -30.97
N ALA A 354 -53.00 -12.24 -30.92
CA ALA A 354 -53.61 -11.04 -31.53
C ALA A 354 -53.73 -11.19 -33.06
N LEU A 355 -52.70 -11.72 -33.73
CA LEU A 355 -52.73 -11.95 -35.17
C LEU A 355 -53.78 -13.01 -35.56
N GLU A 356 -53.89 -14.09 -34.80
CA GLU A 356 -54.92 -15.11 -34.99
C GLU A 356 -56.33 -14.53 -34.82
N ALA A 357 -56.55 -13.75 -33.76
CA ALA A 357 -57.83 -13.08 -33.52
C ALA A 357 -58.19 -12.08 -34.63
N MET A 358 -57.21 -11.32 -35.14
CA MET A 358 -57.41 -10.41 -36.28
C MET A 358 -57.78 -11.17 -37.55
N GLN A 359 -57.11 -12.29 -37.83
CA GLN A 359 -57.42 -13.12 -38.99
C GLN A 359 -58.82 -13.73 -38.90
N ALA A 360 -59.21 -14.25 -37.73
CA ALA A 360 -60.55 -14.76 -37.48
C ALA A 360 -61.63 -13.68 -37.60
N ALA A 361 -61.36 -12.47 -37.10
CA ALA A 361 -62.25 -11.32 -37.26
C ALA A 361 -62.41 -10.93 -38.74
N GLN A 362 -61.32 -10.86 -39.50
CA GLN A 362 -61.35 -10.55 -40.93
C GLN A 362 -62.16 -11.58 -41.72
N GLN A 363 -61.99 -12.88 -41.43
CA GLN A 363 -62.77 -13.94 -42.06
C GLN A 363 -64.28 -13.81 -41.77
N LYS A 364 -64.65 -13.46 -40.53
CA LYS A 364 -66.06 -13.22 -40.17
C LYS A 364 -66.65 -12.01 -40.89
N ILE A 365 -65.89 -10.92 -41.02
CA ILE A 365 -66.31 -9.74 -41.77
C ILE A 365 -66.60 -10.12 -43.23
N THR A 366 -65.66 -10.78 -43.91
CA THR A 366 -65.85 -11.24 -45.30
C THR A 366 -67.04 -12.18 -45.45
N ALA A 367 -67.22 -13.16 -44.55
CA ALA A 367 -68.36 -14.06 -44.59
C ALA A 367 -69.71 -13.33 -44.41
N THR A 368 -69.73 -12.30 -43.55
CA THR A 368 -70.93 -11.47 -43.34
C THR A 368 -71.24 -10.61 -44.55
N GLU A 369 -70.22 -10.02 -45.18
CA GLU A 369 -70.38 -9.25 -46.43
C GLU A 369 -70.89 -10.12 -47.58
N ASP A 370 -70.38 -11.35 -47.72
CA ASP A 370 -70.86 -12.30 -48.74
C ASP A 370 -72.30 -12.76 -48.48
N ALA A 371 -72.66 -12.98 -47.22
CA ALA A 371 -74.04 -13.30 -46.84
C ALA A 371 -75.00 -12.14 -47.13
N ALA A 372 -74.60 -10.90 -46.84
CA ALA A 372 -75.39 -9.71 -47.14
C ALA A 372 -75.61 -9.53 -48.65
N LYS A 373 -74.56 -9.66 -49.48
CA LYS A 373 -74.68 -9.61 -50.95
C LYS A 373 -75.65 -10.67 -51.49
N LYS A 374 -75.60 -11.90 -50.96
CA LYS A 374 -76.53 -12.96 -51.34
C LYS A 374 -77.97 -12.63 -50.95
N ALA A 375 -78.19 -12.04 -49.77
CA ALA A 375 -79.50 -11.61 -49.32
C ALA A 375 -80.08 -10.50 -50.20
N ASP A 376 -79.28 -9.49 -50.56
CA ASP A 376 -79.70 -8.41 -51.47
C ASP A 376 -80.09 -8.96 -52.85
N THR A 377 -79.34 -9.93 -53.37
CA THR A 377 -79.65 -10.60 -54.65
C THR A 377 -81.02 -11.32 -54.60
N VAL A 378 -81.39 -11.88 -53.45
CA VAL A 378 -82.69 -12.55 -53.25
C VAL A 378 -83.82 -11.53 -53.13
N LEU A 379 -83.59 -10.38 -52.47
CA LEU A 379 -84.59 -9.31 -52.31
C LEU A 379 -84.87 -8.57 -53.63
N GLU A 380 -83.86 -8.31 -54.45
CA GLU A 380 -84.04 -7.70 -55.78
C GLU A 380 -84.68 -8.68 -56.79
N GLY A 381 -84.40 -9.98 -56.67
CA GLY A 381 -85.02 -11.04 -57.50
C GLY A 381 -86.46 -11.39 -57.12
N GLY A 382 -86.93 -11.02 -55.92
CA GLY A 382 -88.29 -11.26 -55.42
C GLY A 382 -89.31 -10.17 -55.74
N SER A 383 -88.93 -9.11 -56.46
CA SER A 383 -89.77 -7.94 -56.77
C SER A 383 -90.40 -7.98 -58.17
N ARG A 384 -90.90 -9.15 -58.62
CA ARG A 384 -91.65 -9.27 -59.88
C ARG A 384 -93.11 -9.62 -59.67
#